data_AF-I0YNA7-F1
#
_entry.id   AF-I0YNA7-F1
#
_cell.length_a   1.000
_cell.length_b   1.000
_cell.length_c   1.000
_cell.angle_alpha   90.00
_cell.angle_beta   90.00
_cell.angle_gamma   90.00
#
_symmetry.space_group_name_H-M   'P 1'
#
loop_
_entity.id
_entity.type
_entity.pdbx_description
1 polymer ?
#
loop_
_entity_poly.entity_id
_entity_poly.type
_entity_poly.pdbx_seq_one_letter_code
_entity_poly.pdbx_strand_id
1 'polypeptide(L)'
;MAIGPTDEDLKKVEKDLGYEFRDKWLLRQLHYNSSQVSKRGLVRDAAMHLVVSDLVYDSLPKASTDILTDRRTTLVMRDFCAEGARKLGWNKIAFTGKSFPKQEEQAAKNMLAELFEAVWGALYKDSGGNIHAVMDAYSRHFALHEVTTNGTASFHAMQQGASAAEGSAKAQEVAAALADLTFK
;
A
#
# COMPACT_ATOMS: atom_id res chain seq x y z
N MET A 1 -3.44 -22.06 -15.67
CA MET A 1 -2.98 -20.73 -16.14
C MET A 1 -3.55 -19.69 -15.20
N ALA A 2 -2.74 -18.74 -14.72
CA ALA A 2 -3.28 -17.55 -14.07
C ALA A 2 -4.02 -16.75 -15.15
N ILE A 3 -5.31 -16.51 -14.95
CA ILE A 3 -6.09 -15.64 -15.83
C ILE A 3 -5.69 -14.22 -15.40
N GLY A 4 -5.21 -13.40 -16.33
CA GLY A 4 -4.89 -12.00 -16.06
C GLY A 4 -6.15 -11.18 -15.76
N PRO A 5 -5.99 -9.92 -15.34
CA PRO A 5 -7.14 -9.08 -15.01
C PRO A 5 -7.95 -8.80 -16.27
N THR A 6 -9.27 -8.89 -16.15
CA THR A 6 -10.21 -8.57 -17.21
C THR A 6 -10.30 -7.06 -17.42
N ASP A 7 -10.92 -6.63 -18.52
CA ASP A 7 -11.14 -5.19 -18.77
C ASP A 7 -12.05 -4.55 -17.72
N GLU A 8 -12.95 -5.33 -17.12
CA GLU A 8 -13.79 -4.89 -16.00
C GLU A 8 -12.96 -4.66 -14.73
N ASP A 9 -11.99 -5.54 -14.45
CA ASP A 9 -11.07 -5.37 -13.33
C ASP A 9 -10.23 -4.11 -13.49
N LEU A 10 -9.75 -3.83 -14.71
CA LEU A 10 -9.00 -2.61 -14.99
C LEU A 10 -9.86 -1.36 -14.75
N LYS A 11 -11.08 -1.33 -15.30
CA LYS A 11 -12.03 -0.22 -15.10
C LYS A 11 -12.35 0.00 -13.63
N LYS A 12 -12.43 -1.08 -12.84
CA LYS A 12 -12.61 -0.97 -11.39
C LYS A 12 -11.41 -0.26 -10.75
N VAL A 13 -10.19 -0.69 -11.03
CA VAL A 13 -8.98 -0.04 -10.48
C VAL A 13 -8.94 1.45 -10.86
N GLU A 14 -9.23 1.77 -12.12
CA GLU A 14 -9.27 3.16 -12.59
C GLU A 14 -10.32 4.01 -11.89
N LYS A 15 -11.52 3.44 -11.69
CA LYS A 15 -12.59 4.09 -10.94
C LYS A 15 -12.21 4.30 -9.49
N ASP A 16 -11.62 3.30 -8.84
CA ASP A 16 -11.14 3.40 -7.47
C ASP A 16 -10.11 4.54 -7.39
N LEU A 17 -9.10 4.54 -8.27
CA LEU A 17 -8.08 5.60 -8.29
C LEU A 17 -8.62 6.97 -8.72
N GLY A 18 -9.77 7.02 -9.39
CA GLY A 18 -10.28 8.19 -10.10
C GLY A 18 -9.29 8.71 -11.14
N TYR A 19 -8.59 7.79 -11.81
CA TYR A 19 -7.57 8.06 -12.82
C TYR A 19 -7.73 7.07 -13.97
N GLU A 20 -7.77 7.58 -15.19
CA GLU A 20 -7.80 6.78 -16.40
C GLU A 20 -6.40 6.62 -16.98
N PHE A 21 -5.90 5.39 -17.01
CA PHE A 21 -4.60 5.05 -17.56
C PHE A 21 -4.58 5.24 -19.07
N ARG A 22 -3.54 5.93 -19.54
CA ARG A 22 -3.20 6.04 -20.96
C ARG A 22 -2.68 4.70 -21.48
N ASP A 23 -1.84 4.05 -20.68
CA ASP A 23 -1.30 2.72 -20.96
C ASP A 23 -1.88 1.66 -20.00
N LYS A 24 -3.02 1.07 -20.39
CA LYS A 24 -3.68 -0.02 -19.65
C LYS A 24 -2.76 -1.25 -19.47
N TRP A 25 -1.70 -1.39 -20.28
CA TRP A 25 -0.73 -2.47 -20.12
C TRP A 25 -0.06 -2.45 -18.76
N LEU A 26 0.16 -1.25 -18.19
CA LEU A 26 0.75 -1.10 -16.86
C LEU A 26 -0.07 -1.82 -15.79
N LEU A 27 -1.39 -1.80 -15.89
CA LEU A 27 -2.28 -2.53 -14.98
C LEU A 27 -2.38 -4.04 -15.30
N ARG A 28 -2.32 -4.43 -16.57
CA ARG A 28 -2.34 -5.86 -16.94
C ARG A 28 -1.10 -6.61 -16.47
N GLN A 29 0.03 -5.92 -16.38
CA GLN A 29 1.29 -6.48 -15.91
C GLN A 29 1.33 -6.74 -14.40
N LEU A 30 0.35 -6.28 -13.62
CA LEU A 30 0.31 -6.44 -12.17
C LEU A 30 0.18 -7.90 -11.71
N HIS A 31 -0.28 -8.80 -12.57
CA HIS A 31 -0.45 -10.24 -12.26
C HIS A 31 0.73 -11.12 -12.72
N TYR A 32 1.72 -10.55 -13.40
CA TYR A 32 2.77 -11.34 -14.04
C TYR A 32 3.91 -11.62 -13.05
N ASN A 33 3.80 -12.76 -12.36
CA ASN A 33 4.85 -13.33 -11.52
C ASN A 33 5.96 -13.93 -12.42
N SER A 34 6.79 -13.08 -13.01
CA SER A 34 8.01 -13.52 -13.71
C SER A 34 9.20 -12.66 -13.32
N SER A 35 10.38 -13.26 -13.40
CA SER A 35 11.72 -12.76 -13.02
C SER A 35 12.15 -11.37 -13.53
N GLN A 36 11.29 -10.63 -14.24
CA GLN A 36 11.44 -9.19 -14.54
C GLN A 36 10.85 -8.24 -13.47
N VAL A 37 10.36 -8.80 -12.35
CA VAL A 37 9.76 -8.10 -11.20
C VAL A 37 10.74 -7.18 -10.46
N SER A 38 12.06 -7.45 -10.47
CA SER A 38 13.02 -6.73 -9.60
C SER A 38 13.19 -5.25 -9.94
N LYS A 39 13.41 -4.89 -11.22
CA LYS A 39 13.56 -3.47 -11.62
C LYS A 39 12.25 -2.68 -11.50
N ARG A 40 11.12 -3.33 -11.79
CA ARG A 40 9.79 -2.71 -11.69
C ARG A 40 9.38 -2.55 -10.22
N GLY A 41 9.68 -3.53 -9.38
CA GLY A 41 9.51 -3.46 -7.93
C GLY A 41 10.22 -2.27 -7.31
N LEU A 42 11.45 -1.96 -7.75
CA LEU A 42 12.18 -0.77 -7.28
C LEU A 42 11.46 0.55 -7.59
N VAL A 43 10.92 0.71 -8.81
CA VAL A 43 10.19 1.93 -9.18
C VAL A 43 8.87 2.03 -8.42
N ARG A 44 8.19 0.90 -8.22
CA ARG A 44 6.94 0.82 -7.45
C ARG A 44 7.14 1.21 -5.98
N ASP A 45 8.13 0.60 -5.35
CA ASP A 45 8.50 0.85 -3.96
C ASP A 45 8.91 2.31 -3.76
N ALA A 46 9.77 2.84 -4.65
CA ALA A 46 10.18 4.24 -4.61
C ALA A 46 9.00 5.22 -4.77
N ALA A 47 8.06 4.96 -5.69
CA ALA A 47 6.89 5.81 -5.88
C ALA A 47 5.98 5.82 -4.64
N MET A 48 5.73 4.64 -4.05
CA MET A 48 4.93 4.52 -2.82
C MET A 48 5.59 5.24 -1.65
N HIS A 49 6.90 5.02 -1.45
CA HIS A 49 7.66 5.68 -0.39
C HIS A 49 7.67 7.20 -0.54
N LEU A 50 7.80 7.71 -1.77
CA LEU A 50 7.77 9.13 -2.05
C LEU A 50 6.41 9.74 -1.72
N VAL A 51 5.32 9.15 -2.21
CA VAL A 51 3.95 9.64 -2.00
C VAL A 51 3.57 9.63 -0.53
N VAL A 52 3.87 8.54 0.18
CA VAL A 52 3.61 8.47 1.63
C VAL A 52 4.45 9.49 2.40
N SER A 53 5.71 9.70 2.01
CA SER A 53 6.56 10.70 2.68
C SER A 53 5.99 12.12 2.53
N ASP A 54 5.57 12.48 1.32
CA ASP A 54 5.00 13.79 1.01
C ASP A 54 3.67 13.99 1.75
N LEU A 55 2.80 12.98 1.69
CA LEU A 55 1.51 12.99 2.38
C LEU A 55 1.66 13.11 3.90
N VAL A 56 2.60 12.37 4.50
CA VAL A 56 2.88 12.44 5.95
C VAL A 56 3.44 13.81 6.33
N TYR A 57 4.33 14.38 5.51
CA TYR A 57 4.90 15.71 5.74
C TYR A 57 3.82 16.81 5.72
N ASP A 58 2.99 16.81 4.68
CA ASP A 58 1.93 17.80 4.50
C ASP A 58 0.81 17.66 5.54
N SER A 59 0.50 16.43 5.95
CA SER A 59 -0.60 16.16 6.91
C SER A 59 -0.20 16.41 8.36
N LEU A 60 1.10 16.43 8.69
CA LEU A 60 1.60 16.57 10.06
C LEU A 60 2.70 17.65 10.18
N PRO A 61 2.44 18.91 9.81
CA PRO A 61 3.46 19.96 9.70
C PRO A 61 4.14 20.33 11.03
N LYS A 62 3.54 19.97 12.16
CA LYS A 62 4.05 20.24 13.52
C LYS A 62 4.68 19.02 14.19
N ALA A 63 4.66 17.85 13.54
CA ALA A 63 5.21 16.64 14.11
C ALA A 63 6.74 16.64 14.04
N SER A 64 7.37 15.96 15.00
CA SER A 64 8.81 15.77 15.02
C SER A 64 9.26 14.68 14.03
N THR A 65 10.54 14.70 13.64
CA THR A 65 11.10 13.77 12.64
C THR A 65 10.91 12.30 12.98
N ASP A 66 10.98 11.95 14.26
CA ASP A 66 10.71 10.60 14.76
C ASP A 66 9.28 10.17 14.50
N ILE A 67 8.29 11.04 14.78
CA ILE A 67 6.87 10.77 14.50
C ILE A 67 6.63 10.63 13.00
N LEU A 68 7.20 11.52 12.18
CA LEU A 68 7.08 11.45 10.73
C LEU A 68 7.69 10.15 10.17
N THR A 69 8.84 9.74 10.69
CA THR A 69 9.54 8.52 10.27
C THR A 69 8.79 7.27 10.67
N ASP A 70 8.31 7.21 11.91
CA ASP A 70 7.46 6.12 12.42
C ASP A 70 6.22 6.00 11.54
N ARG A 71 5.52 7.12 11.33
CA ARG A 71 4.29 7.13 10.55
C ARG A 71 4.47 6.69 9.11
N ARG A 72 5.50 7.22 8.44
CA ARG A 72 5.86 6.80 7.09
C ARG A 72 6.11 5.29 7.05
N THR A 73 6.89 4.76 8.00
CA THR A 73 7.23 3.33 8.06
C THR A 73 5.99 2.47 8.20
N THR A 74 5.04 2.90 9.03
CA THR A 74 3.78 2.18 9.23
C THR A 74 2.93 2.14 7.97
N LEU A 75 2.86 3.24 7.21
CA LEU A 75 2.04 3.36 5.99
C LEU A 75 2.63 2.65 4.76
N VAL A 76 3.93 2.34 4.76
CA VAL A 76 4.59 1.56 3.68
C VAL A 76 4.82 0.10 4.06
N MET A 77 4.44 -0.33 5.27
CA MET A 77 4.68 -1.72 5.66
C MET A 77 3.78 -2.68 4.88
N ARG A 78 4.30 -3.87 4.58
CA ARG A 78 3.55 -4.91 3.84
C ARG A 78 2.16 -5.19 4.38
N ASP A 79 2.01 -5.18 5.70
CA ASP A 79 0.74 -5.45 6.37
C ASP A 79 -0.30 -4.38 6.04
N PHE A 80 0.11 -3.12 6.07
CA PHE A 80 -0.72 -1.99 5.68
C PHE A 80 -1.09 -2.06 4.19
N CYS A 81 -0.11 -2.27 3.31
CA CYS A 81 -0.34 -2.36 1.86
C CYS A 81 -1.31 -3.50 1.51
N ALA A 82 -1.14 -4.67 2.14
CA ALA A 82 -2.02 -5.80 1.92
C ALA A 82 -3.47 -5.52 2.34
N GLU A 83 -3.65 -4.84 3.48
CA GLU A 83 -4.96 -4.47 3.98
C GLU A 83 -5.60 -3.36 3.14
N GLY A 84 -4.81 -2.38 2.68
CA GLY A 84 -5.24 -1.36 1.70
C GLY A 84 -5.78 -1.99 0.42
N ALA A 85 -5.07 -2.98 -0.14
CA ALA A 85 -5.57 -3.73 -1.30
C ALA A 85 -6.86 -4.51 -1.02
N ARG A 86 -7.03 -5.08 0.19
CA ARG A 86 -8.29 -5.75 0.57
C ARG A 86 -9.45 -4.75 0.67
N LYS A 87 -9.22 -3.59 1.29
CA LYS A 87 -10.24 -2.54 1.43
C LYS A 87 -10.74 -2.03 0.08
N LEU A 88 -9.85 -1.88 -0.89
CA LEU A 88 -10.21 -1.50 -2.27
C LEU A 88 -10.86 -2.64 -3.07
N GLY A 89 -10.87 -3.85 -2.51
CA GLY A 89 -11.41 -5.05 -3.15
C GLY A 89 -10.51 -5.62 -4.26
N TRP A 90 -9.24 -5.21 -4.31
CA TRP A 90 -8.28 -5.65 -5.32
C TRP A 90 -7.82 -7.10 -5.09
N ASN A 91 -8.10 -7.68 -3.93
CA ASN A 91 -7.93 -9.11 -3.70
C ASN A 91 -8.74 -9.99 -4.66
N LYS A 92 -9.91 -9.53 -5.11
CA LYS A 92 -10.71 -10.26 -6.10
C LYS A 92 -10.07 -10.26 -7.49
N ILE A 93 -9.32 -9.20 -7.78
CA ILE A 93 -8.54 -9.03 -9.00
C ILE A 93 -7.29 -9.93 -8.93
N ALA A 94 -6.58 -9.89 -7.79
CA ALA A 94 -5.36 -10.69 -7.55
C ALA A 94 -5.60 -12.21 -7.59
N PHE A 95 -6.77 -12.68 -7.15
CA PHE A 95 -7.01 -14.08 -6.79
C PHE A 95 -8.16 -14.75 -7.55
N THR A 96 -8.49 -14.31 -8.77
CA THR A 96 -9.56 -14.93 -9.58
C THR A 96 -9.46 -16.46 -9.57
N GLY A 97 -10.35 -17.13 -8.83
CA GLY A 97 -10.52 -18.58 -8.80
C GLY A 97 -9.84 -19.40 -7.68
N LYS A 98 -9.26 -18.82 -6.61
CA LYS A 98 -8.64 -19.62 -5.52
C LYS A 98 -8.97 -19.14 -4.10
N SER A 99 -9.33 -20.08 -3.23
CA SER A 99 -9.33 -19.93 -1.77
C SER A 99 -8.00 -20.39 -1.18
N PHE A 100 -7.37 -19.59 -0.30
CA PHE A 100 -6.03 -19.82 0.23
C PHE A 100 -6.06 -20.44 1.66
N PRO A 101 -5.40 -21.59 1.93
CA PRO A 101 -5.12 -22.07 3.28
C PRO A 101 -4.14 -21.16 4.06
N LYS A 102 -4.00 -21.33 5.38
CA LYS A 102 -3.19 -20.44 6.25
C LYS A 102 -1.71 -20.26 5.85
N GLN A 103 -1.01 -21.30 5.40
CA GLN A 103 0.37 -21.15 4.90
C GLN A 103 0.43 -20.32 3.60
N GLU A 104 -0.67 -20.33 2.88
CA GLU A 104 -0.92 -19.61 1.64
C GLU A 104 -1.45 -18.18 1.93
N GLU A 105 -1.94 -17.90 3.15
CA GLU A 105 -2.37 -16.58 3.63
C GLU A 105 -1.23 -15.57 3.67
N GLN A 106 -0.03 -15.97 4.13
CA GLN A 106 1.14 -15.10 4.14
C GLN A 106 1.63 -14.81 2.72
N ALA A 107 1.54 -15.79 1.81
CA ALA A 107 1.84 -15.58 0.39
C ALA A 107 0.81 -14.64 -0.26
N ALA A 108 -0.48 -14.82 0.05
CA ALA A 108 -1.55 -13.94 -0.39
C ALA A 108 -1.35 -12.51 0.13
N LYS A 109 -0.93 -12.34 1.39
CA LYS A 109 -0.60 -11.05 1.98
C LYS A 109 0.54 -10.35 1.23
N ASN A 110 1.64 -11.06 0.96
CA ASN A 110 2.76 -10.50 0.19
C ASN A 110 2.31 -10.10 -1.22
N MET A 111 1.53 -10.94 -1.90
CA MET A 111 1.00 -10.65 -3.23
C MET A 111 0.08 -9.42 -3.24
N LEU A 112 -0.76 -9.25 -2.20
CA LEU A 112 -1.62 -8.08 -2.07
C LEU A 112 -0.83 -6.80 -1.81
N ALA A 113 0.20 -6.87 -0.96
CA ALA A 113 1.08 -5.74 -0.72
C ALA A 113 1.82 -5.33 -2.00
N GLU A 114 2.33 -6.31 -2.74
CA GLU A 114 2.98 -6.06 -4.02
C GLU A 114 2.02 -5.47 -5.05
N LEU A 115 0.79 -5.99 -5.13
CA LEU A 115 -0.25 -5.43 -6.01
C LEU A 115 -0.55 -3.98 -5.64
N PHE A 116 -0.68 -3.68 -4.35
CA PHE A 116 -0.94 -2.33 -3.86
C PHE A 116 0.13 -1.34 -4.33
N GLU A 117 1.40 -1.61 -4.02
CA GLU A 117 2.54 -0.80 -4.47
C GLU A 117 2.63 -0.73 -6.00
N ALA A 118 2.29 -1.84 -6.67
CA ALA A 118 2.36 -1.92 -8.12
C ALA A 118 1.37 -0.98 -8.82
N VAL A 119 0.17 -0.84 -8.27
CA VAL A 119 -0.83 0.11 -8.79
C VAL A 119 -0.35 1.55 -8.64
N TRP A 120 0.18 1.93 -7.47
CA TRP A 120 0.69 3.29 -7.25
C TRP A 120 1.90 3.61 -8.13
N GLY A 121 2.83 2.66 -8.29
CA GLY A 121 3.96 2.80 -9.21
C GLY A 121 3.54 2.88 -10.68
N ALA A 122 2.51 2.11 -11.08
CA ALA A 122 1.94 2.19 -12.42
C ALA A 122 1.32 3.56 -12.67
N LEU A 123 0.56 4.09 -11.71
CA LEU A 123 -0.05 5.42 -11.79
C LEU A 123 1.02 6.51 -11.92
N TYR A 124 2.05 6.49 -11.07
CA TYR A 124 3.17 7.43 -11.15
C TYR A 124 3.86 7.41 -12.52
N LYS A 125 4.04 6.22 -13.09
CA LYS A 125 4.64 6.09 -14.42
C LYS A 125 3.73 6.59 -15.53
N ASP A 126 2.45 6.23 -15.50
CA ASP A 126 1.47 6.64 -16.52
C ASP A 126 1.24 8.16 -16.51
N SER A 127 1.29 8.78 -15.33
CA SER A 127 1.16 10.22 -15.14
C SER A 127 2.40 11.01 -15.58
N GLY A 128 3.47 10.34 -16.02
CA GLY A 128 4.72 10.97 -16.41
C GLY A 128 5.59 11.43 -15.23
N GLY A 129 5.45 10.78 -14.08
CA GLY A 129 6.16 11.14 -12.85
C GLY A 129 5.48 12.24 -12.03
N ASN A 130 4.19 12.50 -12.26
CA ASN A 130 3.44 13.49 -11.49
C ASN A 130 3.02 12.89 -10.14
N ILE A 131 3.69 13.32 -9.07
CA ILE A 131 3.40 12.90 -7.70
C ILE A 131 2.00 13.32 -7.24
N HIS A 132 1.54 14.51 -7.60
CA HIS A 132 0.22 15.01 -7.19
C HIS A 132 -0.92 14.14 -7.74
N ALA A 133 -0.76 13.58 -8.95
CA ALA A 133 -1.75 12.63 -9.48
C ALA A 133 -1.86 11.36 -8.62
N VAL A 134 -0.73 10.91 -8.04
CA VAL A 134 -0.73 9.75 -7.14
C VAL A 134 -1.31 10.13 -5.78
N MET A 135 -0.96 11.29 -5.24
CA MET A 135 -1.52 11.80 -3.98
C MET A 135 -3.03 11.99 -4.08
N ASP A 136 -3.54 12.61 -5.15
CA ASP A 136 -4.98 12.80 -5.38
C ASP A 136 -5.72 11.45 -5.40
N ALA A 137 -5.15 10.45 -6.07
CA ALA A 137 -5.71 9.10 -6.11
C ALA A 137 -5.63 8.39 -4.75
N TYR A 138 -4.53 8.56 -4.01
CA TYR A 138 -4.31 7.94 -2.71
C TYR A 138 -5.22 8.55 -1.64
N SER A 139 -5.28 9.88 -1.55
CA SER A 139 -6.11 10.63 -0.59
C SER A 139 -7.62 10.49 -0.79
N ARG A 140 -8.07 9.90 -1.92
CA ARG A 140 -9.46 9.47 -2.09
C ARG A 140 -9.86 8.38 -1.12
N HIS A 141 -8.92 7.51 -0.74
CA HIS A 141 -9.17 6.34 0.12
C HIS A 141 -8.44 6.38 1.45
N PHE A 142 -7.31 7.07 1.50
CA PHE A 142 -6.39 7.06 2.63
C PHE A 142 -6.08 8.51 3.01
N ALA A 143 -7.01 9.17 3.71
CA ALA A 143 -6.77 10.50 4.26
C ALA A 143 -6.12 10.39 5.65
N LEU A 144 -4.95 10.99 5.85
CA LEU A 144 -4.38 11.13 7.19
C LEU A 144 -5.13 12.22 7.96
N HIS A 145 -5.60 11.89 9.15
CA HIS A 145 -6.00 12.89 10.13
C HIS A 145 -4.82 13.33 10.99
N GLU A 146 -4.85 14.57 11.48
CA GLU A 146 -4.08 14.97 12.66
C GLU A 146 -4.56 14.11 13.83
N VAL A 147 -3.80 13.06 14.18
CA VAL A 147 -4.01 12.33 15.44
C VAL A 147 -3.03 12.89 16.46
N THR A 148 -3.60 13.47 17.52
CA THR A 148 -2.90 13.95 18.72
C THR A 148 -2.02 12.84 19.29
N THR A 149 -0.70 13.04 19.17
CA THR A 149 0.37 12.65 20.10
C THR A 149 -0.02 11.66 21.21
N ASN A 150 -0.36 10.42 20.89
CA ASN A 150 -0.48 9.34 21.88
C ASN A 150 0.05 8.01 21.33
N GLY A 151 1.05 8.08 20.46
CA GLY A 151 1.74 6.93 19.87
C GLY A 151 3.27 7.03 19.95
N THR A 152 3.82 7.69 20.96
CA THR A 152 5.29 7.86 21.13
C THR A 152 5.95 6.68 21.84
N ALA A 153 5.61 5.44 21.48
CA ALA A 153 6.26 4.28 22.09
C ALA A 153 6.24 3.06 21.16
N SER A 154 7.22 2.94 20.24
CA SER A 154 7.62 1.59 19.82
C SER A 154 9.01 1.48 19.18
N PHE A 155 9.50 2.47 18.41
CA PHE A 155 10.70 2.19 17.60
C PHE A 155 12.01 2.02 18.38
N HIS A 156 12.19 2.71 19.52
CA HIS A 156 13.41 2.55 20.32
C HIS A 156 13.40 1.31 21.24
N ALA A 157 12.24 0.69 21.46
CA ALA A 157 12.10 -0.50 22.31
C ALA A 157 12.27 -1.84 21.55
N MET A 158 12.11 -1.86 20.23
CA MET A 158 12.12 -3.11 19.43
C MET A 158 13.49 -3.57 18.91
N GLN A 159 14.60 -2.85 19.13
CA GLN A 159 15.94 -3.36 18.78
C GLN A 159 16.57 -4.30 19.83
N GLN A 160 15.86 -4.63 20.92
CA GLN A 160 16.32 -5.64 21.88
C GLN A 160 15.20 -6.64 22.21
N GLY A 161 15.20 -7.78 21.53
CA GLY A 161 14.47 -8.99 21.94
C GLY A 161 13.33 -9.43 21.02
N ALA A 162 13.66 -10.25 20.02
CA ALA A 162 12.67 -10.98 19.24
C ALA A 162 12.01 -12.09 20.08
N SER A 163 10.68 -12.05 20.21
CA SER A 163 9.84 -13.10 20.81
C SER A 163 8.38 -12.93 20.35
N ALA A 164 7.60 -14.02 20.38
CA ALA A 164 6.27 -14.23 19.80
C ALA A 164 5.16 -13.19 20.13
N ALA A 165 5.44 -12.18 20.98
CA ALA A 165 4.59 -11.02 21.22
C ALA A 165 4.58 -9.99 20.06
N GLU A 166 5.54 -10.07 19.13
CA GLU A 166 5.63 -9.17 17.98
C GLU A 166 4.40 -9.24 17.05
N GLY A 167 3.75 -10.40 16.95
CA GLY A 167 2.62 -10.59 16.03
C GLY A 167 1.38 -9.79 16.41
N SER A 168 1.05 -9.70 17.71
CA SER A 168 -0.14 -8.96 18.18
C SER A 168 0.09 -7.45 18.19
N ALA A 169 1.30 -7.02 18.54
CA ALA A 169 1.67 -5.60 18.55
C ALA A 169 1.64 -5.01 17.13
N LYS A 170 2.21 -5.71 16.14
CA LYS A 170 2.19 -5.29 14.73
C LYS A 170 0.78 -5.21 14.17
N ALA A 171 -0.07 -6.18 14.51
CA ALA A 171 -1.47 -6.17 14.09
C ALA A 171 -2.25 -5.00 14.70
N GLN A 172 -1.99 -4.65 15.97
CA GLN A 172 -2.58 -3.47 16.61
C GLN A 172 -2.08 -2.16 16.01
N GLU A 173 -0.79 -2.07 15.67
CA GLU A 173 -0.20 -0.89 15.04
C GLU A 173 -0.79 -0.66 13.63
N VAL A 174 -0.93 -1.72 12.84
CA VAL A 174 -1.60 -1.67 11.52
C VAL A 174 -3.07 -1.29 11.68
N ALA A 175 -3.78 -1.89 12.65
CA ALA A 175 -5.16 -1.55 12.94
C ALA A 175 -5.32 -0.08 13.37
N ALA A 176 -4.39 0.45 14.18
CA ALA A 176 -4.36 1.84 14.60
C ALA A 176 -4.07 2.77 13.41
N ALA A 177 -3.07 2.47 12.60
CA ALA A 177 -2.77 3.25 11.40
C ALA A 177 -3.93 3.28 10.40
N LEU A 178 -4.64 2.18 10.26
CA LEU A 178 -5.87 2.09 9.47
C LEU A 178 -7.08 2.73 10.15
N ALA A 179 -7.09 2.91 11.47
CA ALA A 179 -8.15 3.62 12.19
C ALA A 179 -7.95 5.13 12.12
N ASP A 180 -6.70 5.57 12.11
CA ASP A 180 -6.29 6.96 11.97
C ASP A 180 -6.42 7.49 10.53
N LEU A 181 -6.52 6.58 9.55
CA LEU A 181 -6.88 6.93 8.19
C LEU A 181 -8.39 6.95 8.06
N THR A 182 -8.93 8.05 7.55
CA THR A 182 -10.32 8.04 7.11
C THR A 182 -10.41 7.45 5.71
N PHE A 183 -11.18 6.38 5.63
CA PHE A 183 -11.64 5.77 4.39
C PHE A 183 -12.96 6.43 4.01
N LYS A 184 -13.00 7.04 2.82
CA LYS A 184 -14.23 7.65 2.27
C LYS A 184 -15.10 6.61 1.58
#